data_AF-A0A0T5X9P4-F1
#
_entry.id   AF-A0A0T5X9P4-F1
#
_cell.length_a   1.000
_cell.length_b   1.000
_cell.length_c   1.000
_cell.angle_alpha   90.00
_cell.angle_beta   90.00
_cell.angle_gamma   90.00
#
_symmetry.space_group_name_H-M   'P 1'
#
loop_
_entity.id
_entity.type
_entity.pdbx_description
1 polymer ?
#
loop_
_entity_poly.entity_id
_entity_poly.type
_entity_poly.pdbx_seq_one_letter_code
_entity_poly.pdbx_strand_id
1 'polypeptide(L)'
;MIHRHIDDELDLSVPAIEDVILRGSFEDQRRLARRIACDPFGETAQALERILKAIPEELGSYGIVWARFLERTRARDKNKKYKETSKIS
;
A
#
# COMPACT_ATOMS: atom_id res chain seq x y z
N MET A 1 8.01 -7.74 31.27
CA MET A 1 7.31 -7.10 30.13
C MET A 1 8.14 -7.33 28.89
N ILE A 2 7.70 -8.24 28.02
CA ILE A 2 8.47 -8.64 26.83
C ILE A 2 8.11 -7.66 25.71
N HIS A 3 9.02 -6.74 25.40
CA HIS A 3 9.00 -6.00 24.13
C HIS A 3 9.29 -7.05 23.04
N ARG A 4 8.24 -7.56 22.39
CA ARG A 4 8.42 -8.34 21.16
C ARG A 4 8.85 -7.35 20.07
N HIS A 5 10.15 -7.28 19.82
CA HIS A 5 10.64 -6.99 18.48
C HIS A 5 10.22 -8.18 17.62
N ILE A 6 9.03 -8.09 17.04
CA ILE A 6 8.61 -9.00 15.96
C ILE A 6 9.46 -8.60 14.77
N ASP A 7 10.35 -9.51 14.37
CA ASP A 7 11.04 -9.45 13.10
C ASP A 7 10.01 -9.20 11.98
N ASP A 8 10.39 -8.35 11.02
CA ASP A 8 9.58 -7.35 10.31
C ASP A 8 8.58 -7.89 9.25
N GLU A 9 7.81 -8.93 9.56
CA GLU A 9 6.71 -9.40 8.70
C GLU A 9 5.38 -8.78 9.15
N LEU A 10 5.07 -7.61 8.59
CA LEU A 10 3.71 -7.08 8.60
C LEU A 10 2.79 -8.20 8.08
N ASP A 11 1.82 -8.66 8.88
CA ASP A 11 0.83 -9.62 8.38
C ASP A 11 0.15 -8.98 7.15
N LEU A 12 0.34 -9.59 5.98
CA LEU A 12 -0.15 -9.07 4.69
C LEU A 12 -1.53 -9.62 4.36
N SER A 13 -2.18 -10.27 5.31
CA SER A 13 -3.58 -10.66 5.17
C SER A 13 -4.46 -9.44 4.91
N VAL A 14 -5.53 -9.63 4.13
CA VAL A 14 -6.54 -8.59 3.87
C VAL A 14 -7.05 -7.92 5.16
N PRO A 15 -7.44 -8.66 6.22
CA PRO A 15 -7.89 -8.03 7.46
C PRO A 15 -6.78 -7.26 8.19
N ALA A 16 -5.53 -7.70 8.13
CA ALA A 16 -4.42 -6.96 8.73
C ALA A 16 -4.13 -5.66 7.99
N ILE A 17 -4.18 -5.67 6.65
CA ILE A 17 -4.04 -4.45 5.84
C ILE A 17 -5.19 -3.48 6.13
N GLU A 18 -6.42 -3.98 6.25
CA GLU A 18 -7.58 -3.18 6.63
C GLU A 18 -7.42 -2.54 8.02
N ASP A 19 -6.97 -3.31 9.02
CA ASP A 19 -6.72 -2.79 10.37
C ASP A 19 -5.62 -1.71 10.35
N VAL A 20 -4.54 -1.91 9.58
CA VAL A 20 -3.48 -0.89 9.43
C VAL A 20 -4.02 0.42 8.83
N ILE A 21 -4.92 0.33 7.85
CA ILE A 21 -5.50 1.51 7.19
C ILE A 21 -6.45 2.26 8.11
N LEU A 22 -7.29 1.53 8.85
CA LEU A 22 -8.36 2.10 9.68
C LEU A 22 -7.88 2.52 11.07
N ARG A 23 -6.99 1.75 11.68
CA ARG A 23 -6.63 1.81 13.10
C ARG A 23 -5.12 1.73 13.38
N GLY A 24 -4.32 1.41 12.35
CA GLY A 24 -2.88 1.27 12.47
C GLY A 24 -2.19 2.55 12.91
N SER A 25 -1.03 2.38 13.56
CA SER A 25 -0.19 3.52 13.93
C SER A 25 0.35 4.22 12.67
N PHE A 26 0.83 5.45 12.83
CA PHE A 26 1.53 6.15 11.75
C PHE A 26 2.73 5.35 11.21
N GLU A 27 3.42 4.59 12.07
CA GLU A 27 4.56 3.76 11.66
C GLU A 27 4.10 2.59 10.79
N ASP A 28 3.02 1.91 11.15
CA ASP A 28 2.43 0.81 10.36
C ASP A 28 1.98 1.30 8.98
N GLN A 29 1.28 2.43 8.96
CA GLN A 29 0.85 3.07 7.70
C GLN A 29 2.06 3.45 6.84
N ARG A 30 3.14 3.95 7.44
CA ARG A 30 4.38 4.28 6.72
C ARG A 30 5.07 3.03 6.16
N ARG A 31 5.09 1.92 6.91
CA ARG A 31 5.64 0.63 6.45
C ARG A 31 4.83 0.08 5.28
N LEU A 32 3.50 0.06 5.40
CA LEU A 32 2.59 -0.35 4.33
C LEU A 32 2.79 0.50 3.07
N ALA A 33 2.83 1.83 3.21
CA ALA A 33 3.06 2.74 2.10
C ALA A 33 4.41 2.50 1.41
N ARG A 34 5.49 2.26 2.16
CA ARG A 34 6.81 1.92 1.60
C ARG A 34 6.76 0.63 0.79
N ARG A 35 6.10 -0.41 1.31
CA ARG A 35 6.01 -1.71 0.64
C ARG A 35 5.26 -1.61 -0.68
N ILE A 36 4.13 -0.89 -0.69
CA ILE A 36 3.37 -0.60 -1.93
C ILE A 36 4.18 0.29 -2.88
N ALA A 37 4.98 1.24 -2.37
CA ALA A 37 5.83 2.07 -3.20
C ALA A 37 6.97 1.28 -3.89
N CYS A 38 7.48 0.24 -3.24
CA CYS A 38 8.47 -0.66 -3.80
C CYS A 38 7.89 -1.58 -4.87
N ASP A 39 6.67 -2.11 -4.65
CA ASP A 39 5.97 -2.95 -5.63
C ASP A 39 4.49 -2.55 -5.79
N PRO A 40 4.20 -1.56 -6.66
CA PRO A 40 2.85 -0.99 -6.80
C PRO A 40 1.86 -1.89 -7.54
N PHE A 41 2.32 -3.02 -8.08
CA PHE A 41 1.49 -4.03 -8.74
C PHE A 41 1.52 -5.38 -8.01
N GLY A 42 2.30 -5.48 -6.93
CA GLY A 42 2.45 -6.67 -6.11
C GLY A 42 1.23 -7.01 -5.25
N GLU A 43 1.34 -8.11 -4.53
CA GLU A 43 0.25 -8.71 -3.76
C GLU A 43 -0.34 -7.76 -2.72
N THR A 44 0.49 -7.02 -1.98
CA THR A 44 0.04 -6.03 -0.99
C THR A 44 -0.76 -4.89 -1.63
N ALA A 45 -0.33 -4.42 -2.81
CA ALA A 45 -1.02 -3.36 -3.54
C ALA A 45 -2.36 -3.85 -4.11
N GLN A 46 -2.43 -5.12 -4.54
CA GLN A 46 -3.67 -5.75 -5.00
C GLN A 46 -4.64 -6.01 -3.85
N ALA A 47 -4.15 -6.42 -2.68
CA ALA A 47 -4.95 -6.59 -1.48
C ALA A 47 -5.58 -5.25 -1.05
N LEU A 48 -4.77 -4.18 -1.01
CA LEU A 48 -5.27 -2.82 -0.77
C LEU A 48 -6.36 -2.43 -1.79
N GLU A 49 -6.14 -2.68 -3.08
CA GLU A 49 -7.13 -2.37 -4.12
C GLU A 49 -8.45 -3.11 -3.90
N ARG A 50 -8.41 -4.39 -3.49
CA ARG A 50 -9.60 -5.18 -3.19
C ARG A 50 -10.38 -4.59 -2.01
N ILE A 51 -9.69 -4.19 -0.95
CA ILE A 51 -10.29 -3.54 0.23
C ILE A 51 -10.99 -2.24 -0.19
N LEU A 52 -10.28 -1.38 -0.94
CA LEU A 52 -10.80 -0.11 -1.43
C LEU A 52 -12.05 -0.27 -2.32
N LYS A 53 -12.14 -1.37 -3.08
CA LYS A 53 -13.30 -1.67 -3.92
C LYS A 53 -14.47 -2.30 -3.15
N ALA A 54 -14.18 -3.05 -2.09
CA ALA A 54 -15.17 -3.81 -1.35
C ALA A 54 -15.96 -2.95 -0.36
N ILE A 55 -15.31 -2.00 0.33
CA ILE A 55 -15.94 -1.27 1.43
C ILE A 55 -15.64 0.24 1.38
N PRO A 56 -16.09 0.97 0.34
CA PRO A 56 -15.77 2.38 0.18
C PRO A 56 -16.38 3.27 1.27
N GLU A 57 -17.53 2.89 1.85
CA GLU A 57 -18.23 3.71 2.86
C GLU A 57 -17.57 3.62 4.25
N GLU A 58 -17.10 2.44 4.68
CA GLU A 58 -16.47 2.29 6.00
C GLU A 58 -15.04 2.84 6.07
N LEU A 59 -14.36 2.93 4.92
CA LEU A 59 -13.03 3.52 4.84
C LEU A 59 -13.05 5.06 4.88
N GLY A 60 -14.21 5.68 4.61
CA GLY A 60 -14.38 7.14 4.62
C GLY A 60 -13.27 7.90 3.87
N SER A 61 -12.76 8.97 4.48
CA SER A 61 -11.68 9.79 3.90
C SER A 61 -10.34 9.04 3.79
N TYR A 62 -10.08 8.04 4.63
CA TYR A 62 -8.86 7.23 4.58
C TYR A 62 -8.80 6.40 3.30
N GLY A 63 -9.93 5.81 2.88
CA GLY A 63 -10.03 5.09 1.61
C GLY A 63 -9.65 5.97 0.42
N ILE A 64 -10.11 7.22 0.40
CA ILE A 64 -9.77 8.18 -0.66
C ILE A 64 -8.26 8.44 -0.72
N VAL A 65 -7.62 8.66 0.44
CA VAL A 65 -6.17 8.92 0.51
C VAL A 65 -5.38 7.73 -0.02
N TRP A 66 -5.72 6.52 0.40
CA TRP A 66 -5.04 5.29 -0.03
C TRP A 66 -5.29 4.96 -1.51
N ALA A 67 -6.50 5.19 -2.02
CA ALA A 67 -6.79 5.07 -3.45
C ALA A 67 -5.91 6.02 -4.28
N ARG A 68 -5.88 7.31 -3.90
CA ARG A 68 -5.05 8.33 -4.57
C ARG A 68 -3.56 8.04 -4.45
N PHE A 69 -3.13 7.47 -3.34
CA PHE A 69 -1.75 7.04 -3.15
C PHE A 69 -1.39 5.90 -4.11
N LEU A 70 -2.23 4.87 -4.20
CA LEU A 70 -2.01 3.73 -5.08
C LEU A 70 -1.99 4.13 -6.56
N GLU A 71 -2.95 4.97 -6.99
CA GLU A 71 -3.01 5.53 -8.34
C GLU A 71 -1.70 6.25 -8.72
N ARG A 72 -1.24 7.17 -7.85
CA ARG A 72 -0.01 7.95 -8.09
C ARG A 72 1.24 7.07 -8.13
N THR A 73 1.31 6.07 -7.26
CA THR A 73 2.46 5.18 -7.17
C THR A 73 2.60 4.34 -8.45
N ARG A 74 1.48 3.80 -8.95
CA ARG A 74 1.46 3.06 -10.22
C ARG A 74 1.78 3.94 -11.42
N ALA A 75 1.25 5.16 -11.47
CA ALA A 75 1.56 6.11 -12.54
C ALA A 75 3.06 6.46 -12.58
N ARG A 76 3.68 6.62 -11.41
CA ARG A 76 5.12 6.89 -11.29
C ARG A 76 5.97 5.72 -11.79
N ASP A 77 5.61 4.48 -11.45
CA ASP A 77 6.32 3.28 -11.93
C ASP A 77 6.23 3.15 -13.46
N LYS A 78 5.04 3.34 -14.04
CA LYS A 78 4.86 3.34 -15.49
C LYS A 78 5.72 4.39 -16.18
N ASN A 79 5.76 5.61 -15.66
CA ASN A 79 6.61 6.68 -16.18
C ASN A 79 8.11 6.38 -16.05
N LYS A 80 8.53 5.69 -14.98
CA LYS A 80 9.92 5.24 -14.81
C LYS A 80 10.29 4.23 -15.89
N LYS A 81 9.46 3.21 -16.10
CA LYS A 81 9.65 2.19 -17.15
C LYS A 81 9.71 2.80 -18.55
N TYR A 82 8.80 3.71 -18.87
CA TYR A 82 8.80 4.41 -20.17
C TYR A 82 10.11 5.18 -20.42
N LYS A 83 10.58 5.96 -19.44
CA LYS A 83 11.86 6.69 -19.54
C LYS A 83 13.07 5.79 -19.69
N GLU A 84 13.04 4.59 -19.10
CA GLU A 84 14.12 3.61 -19.22
C GLU A 84 14.15 3.02 -20.64
N THR A 85 12.98 2.65 -21.18
CA THR A 85 12.87 2.16 -22.56
C THR A 85 13.25 3.20 -23.61
N SER A 86 12.94 4.49 -23.39
CA SER A 86 13.30 5.58 -24.31
C SER A 86 14.78 5.98 -24.29
N LYS A 87 15.58 5.48 -23.35
CA LYS A 87 17.05 5.73 -23.30
C LYS A 87 17.87 4.68 -24.05
N ILE A 88 17.25 3.55 -24.38
CA ILE A 88 17.89 2.38 -24.98
C ILE A 88 17.61 2.35 -26.52
N SER A 89 16.69 3.18 -27.00
CA SER A 89 16.43 3.44 -28.43
C SER A 89 17.14 4.70 -28.90
#